data_AF-Q49614-F1
#
_entry.id   AF-Q49614-F1
#
_cell.length_a   1.000
_cell.length_b   1.000
_cell.length_c   1.000
_cell.angle_alpha   90.00
_cell.angle_beta   90.00
_cell.angle_gamma   90.00
#
_symmetry.space_group_name_H-M   'P 1'
#
loop_
_entity.id
_entity.type
_entity.pdbx_description
1 polymer ?
#
loop_
_entity_poly.entity_id
_entity_poly.type
_entity_poly.pdbx_seq_one_letter_code
_entity_poly.pdbx_strand_id
1 'polypeptide(L)'
;MKSSMAATGLVAAAVVGLAVATSPTAAAADLVGPGCADYAAANPSGPASVEGMSQVPVAVAASNNPMLTTLTSAVSGRLNPQVNLVDTLNNGQYTVFAPTDPAFDKLPASTIVQLKTDSNL
;
A
#
# COMPACT_ATOMS: atom_id res chain seq x y z
N MET A 1 -62.85 -37.53 10.60
CA MET A 1 -62.86 -38.90 10.05
C MET A 1 -62.29 -38.82 8.64
N LYS A 2 -61.31 -39.69 8.31
CA LYS A 2 -60.66 -39.85 6.99
C LYS A 2 -59.69 -38.71 6.58
N SER A 3 -58.36 -38.90 6.70
CA SER A 3 -57.45 -39.65 5.78
C SER A 3 -57.22 -38.87 4.48
N SER A 4 -56.04 -38.69 3.91
CA SER A 4 -54.75 -39.37 4.03
C SER A 4 -53.76 -38.67 3.07
N MET A 5 -52.48 -38.96 3.26
CA MET A 5 -51.42 -39.06 2.23
C MET A 5 -50.72 -37.78 1.73
N ALA A 6 -49.61 -37.51 2.43
CA ALA A 6 -48.25 -37.32 1.92
C ALA A 6 -48.04 -37.15 0.40
N ALA A 7 -47.47 -36.00 0.04
CA ALA A 7 -46.59 -35.85 -1.12
C ALA A 7 -45.36 -35.04 -0.68
N THR A 8 -44.42 -35.71 -0.02
CA THR A 8 -43.06 -35.21 0.25
C THR A 8 -42.27 -35.20 -1.07
N GLY A 9 -42.59 -34.24 -1.94
CA GLY A 9 -41.80 -33.91 -3.11
C GLY A 9 -40.60 -33.07 -2.68
N LEU A 10 -39.45 -33.72 -2.53
CA LEU A 10 -38.15 -33.10 -2.30
C LEU A 10 -37.74 -32.29 -3.55
N VAL A 11 -38.19 -31.03 -3.63
CA VAL A 11 -37.65 -30.07 -4.60
C VAL A 11 -36.28 -29.63 -4.08
N ALA A 12 -35.25 -30.33 -4.52
CA ALA A 12 -33.87 -29.85 -4.45
C ALA A 12 -33.76 -28.60 -5.34
N ALA A 13 -34.07 -27.43 -4.78
CA ALA A 13 -33.82 -26.15 -5.42
C ALA A 13 -32.29 -26.00 -5.54
N ALA A 14 -31.79 -26.28 -6.74
CA ALA A 14 -30.43 -25.97 -7.14
C ALA A 14 -30.24 -24.46 -6.98
N VAL A 15 -29.70 -24.05 -5.84
CA VAL A 15 -29.13 -22.72 -5.68
C VAL A 15 -27.92 -22.67 -6.60
N VAL A 16 -28.14 -22.16 -7.80
CA VAL A 16 -27.08 -21.70 -8.69
C VAL A 16 -26.41 -20.56 -7.94
N GLY A 17 -25.45 -20.91 -7.10
CA GLY A 17 -24.57 -19.97 -6.43
C GLY A 17 -23.87 -19.19 -7.52
N LEU A 18 -24.33 -17.96 -7.74
CA LEU A 18 -23.67 -17.00 -8.59
C LEU A 18 -22.29 -16.76 -7.97
N ALA A 19 -21.28 -17.47 -8.49
CA ALA A 19 -19.91 -17.31 -8.09
C ALA A 19 -19.52 -15.88 -8.48
N VAL A 20 -19.56 -14.98 -7.50
CA VAL A 20 -19.00 -13.64 -7.65
C VAL A 20 -17.50 -13.86 -7.78
N ALA A 21 -17.02 -13.97 -9.00
CA ALA A 21 -15.60 -13.98 -9.30
C ALA A 21 -15.07 -12.61 -8.90
N THR A 22 -14.55 -12.51 -7.67
CA THR A 22 -13.76 -11.35 -7.25
C THR A 22 -12.52 -11.35 -8.15
N SER A 23 -12.54 -10.52 -9.18
CA SER A 23 -11.35 -10.31 -10.01
C SER A 23 -10.22 -9.85 -9.08
N PRO A 24 -9.05 -10.50 -9.09
CA PRO A 24 -7.91 -9.92 -8.41
C PRO A 24 -7.68 -8.53 -9.01
N THR A 25 -7.67 -7.50 -8.17
CA THR A 25 -7.34 -6.13 -8.56
C THR A 25 -6.02 -6.17 -9.34
N ALA A 26 -6.07 -5.80 -10.62
CA ALA A 26 -4.95 -5.90 -11.56
C ALA A 26 -3.65 -5.28 -11.02
N ALA A 27 -3.76 -4.26 -10.16
CA ALA A 27 -2.63 -3.63 -9.48
C ALA A 27 -1.76 -4.58 -8.64
N ALA A 28 -2.30 -5.72 -8.17
CA ALA A 28 -1.52 -6.71 -7.43
C ALA A 28 -0.76 -7.69 -8.34
N ALA A 29 -1.12 -7.80 -9.62
CA ALA A 29 -0.55 -8.80 -10.53
C ALA A 29 0.85 -8.43 -11.06
N ASP A 30 1.12 -7.13 -11.23
CA ASP A 30 2.41 -6.62 -11.75
C ASP A 30 3.42 -6.27 -10.64
N LEU A 31 3.25 -6.82 -9.45
CA LEU A 31 4.12 -6.58 -8.32
C LEU A 31 5.44 -7.36 -8.45
N VAL A 32 6.54 -6.63 -8.64
CA VAL A 32 7.88 -7.21 -8.82
C VAL A 32 8.70 -7.08 -7.54
N GLY A 33 9.04 -8.22 -6.95
CA GLY A 33 10.00 -8.30 -5.84
C GLY A 33 9.50 -9.15 -4.67
N PRO A 34 10.43 -9.68 -3.84
CA PRO A 34 10.12 -10.69 -2.83
C PRO A 34 9.23 -10.18 -1.66
N GLY A 35 8.99 -8.87 -1.55
CA GLY A 35 8.14 -8.29 -0.49
C GLY A 35 6.86 -7.63 -1.00
N CYS A 36 6.64 -7.55 -2.32
CA CYS A 36 5.51 -6.78 -2.85
C CYS A 36 4.17 -7.49 -2.63
N ALA A 37 4.13 -8.83 -2.75
CA ALA A 37 2.93 -9.62 -2.48
C ALA A 37 2.48 -9.49 -1.02
N ASP A 38 3.40 -9.58 -0.07
CA ASP A 38 3.11 -9.43 1.36
C ASP A 38 2.61 -8.01 1.70
N TYR A 39 3.25 -6.99 1.12
CA TYR A 39 2.81 -5.61 1.28
C TYR A 39 1.38 -5.40 0.75
N ALA A 40 1.06 -5.92 -0.44
CA ALA A 40 -0.27 -5.81 -1.03
C ALA A 40 -1.33 -6.63 -0.28
N ALA A 41 -0.96 -7.77 0.28
CA ALA A 41 -1.83 -8.55 1.16
C ALA A 41 -2.15 -7.80 2.46
N ALA A 42 -1.17 -7.07 3.02
CA ALA A 42 -1.35 -6.24 4.21
C ALA A 42 -2.13 -4.93 3.91
N ASN A 43 -2.02 -4.40 2.69
CA ASN A 43 -2.65 -3.15 2.25
C ASN A 43 -3.47 -3.36 0.96
N PRO A 44 -4.56 -4.14 1.01
CA PRO A 44 -5.31 -4.52 -0.20
C PRO A 44 -6.09 -3.35 -0.82
N SER A 45 -6.43 -2.33 -0.02
CA SER A 45 -7.19 -1.16 -0.47
C SER A 45 -6.88 0.07 0.39
N GLY A 46 -7.35 1.23 -0.03
CA GLY A 46 -7.11 2.51 0.65
C GLY A 46 -5.86 3.25 0.16
N PRO A 47 -5.51 4.40 0.76
CA PRO A 47 -4.46 5.29 0.25
C PRO A 47 -3.05 4.69 0.32
N ALA A 48 -2.83 3.70 1.19
CA ALA A 48 -1.58 2.97 1.32
C ALA A 48 -1.47 1.78 0.35
N SER A 49 -2.54 1.40 -0.34
CA SER A 49 -2.48 0.30 -1.31
C SER A 49 -1.70 0.72 -2.55
N VAL A 50 -1.20 -0.26 -3.30
CA VAL A 50 -0.49 -0.03 -4.56
C VAL A 50 -1.33 0.75 -5.58
N GLU A 51 -2.64 0.52 -5.59
CA GLU A 51 -3.59 1.28 -6.40
C GLU A 51 -3.82 2.68 -5.81
N GLY A 52 -4.02 2.83 -4.50
CA GLY A 52 -4.24 4.15 -3.89
C GLY A 52 -3.03 5.08 -4.06
N MET A 53 -1.82 4.53 -3.97
CA MET A 53 -0.58 5.27 -4.17
C MET A 53 -0.34 5.69 -5.63
N SER A 54 -0.87 4.96 -6.62
CA SER A 54 -0.68 5.29 -8.04
C SER A 54 -1.51 6.50 -8.49
N GLN A 55 -2.58 6.81 -7.76
CA GLN A 55 -3.52 7.90 -8.07
C GLN A 55 -3.11 9.25 -7.48
N VAL A 56 -2.04 9.30 -6.67
CA VAL A 56 -1.62 10.51 -5.95
C VAL A 56 -0.16 10.86 -6.25
N PRO A 57 0.24 12.13 -6.08
CA PRO A 57 1.62 12.55 -6.25
C PRO A 57 2.61 11.82 -5.34
N VAL A 58 3.89 11.78 -5.73
CA VAL A 58 4.92 10.94 -5.09
C VAL A 58 5.07 11.20 -3.59
N ALA A 59 5.09 12.45 -3.14
CA ALA A 59 5.24 12.73 -1.71
C ALA A 59 4.01 12.31 -0.91
N VAL A 60 2.82 12.43 -1.49
CA VAL A 60 1.56 11.97 -0.89
C VAL A 60 1.53 10.44 -0.84
N ALA A 61 1.91 9.77 -1.92
CA ALA A 61 2.02 8.32 -1.98
C ALA A 61 2.98 7.80 -0.90
N ALA A 62 4.20 8.36 -0.83
CA ALA A 62 5.20 7.98 0.16
C ALA A 62 4.68 8.17 1.60
N SER A 63 4.00 9.28 1.88
CA SER A 63 3.44 9.57 3.21
C SER A 63 2.32 8.62 3.64
N ASN A 64 1.63 7.98 2.70
CA ASN A 64 0.60 6.99 3.02
C ASN A 64 1.18 5.59 3.27
N ASN A 65 2.44 5.34 2.89
CA ASN A 65 3.06 4.03 3.03
C ASN A 65 3.66 3.84 4.44
N PRO A 66 3.21 2.83 5.21
CA PRO A 66 3.69 2.62 6.58
C PRO A 66 5.15 2.17 6.69
N MET A 67 5.80 1.77 5.59
CA MET A 67 7.21 1.36 5.58
C MET A 67 8.18 2.48 5.16
N LEU A 68 7.66 3.65 4.79
CA LEU A 68 8.45 4.79 4.26
C LEU A 68 8.42 5.98 5.23
N THR A 69 8.31 5.75 6.54
CA THR A 69 8.10 6.82 7.52
C THR A 69 9.35 7.68 7.73
N THR A 70 10.54 7.06 7.69
CA THR A 70 11.83 7.75 7.78
C THR A 70 12.08 8.58 6.53
N LEU A 71 11.81 8.02 5.35
CA LEU A 71 11.89 8.75 4.09
C LEU A 71 10.91 9.92 4.07
N THR A 72 9.65 9.70 4.44
CA THR A 72 8.64 10.75 4.53
C THR A 72 9.11 11.86 5.47
N SER A 73 9.70 11.51 6.62
CA SER A 73 10.27 12.48 7.54
C SER A 73 11.46 13.24 6.95
N ALA A 74 12.31 12.57 6.18
CA ALA A 74 13.46 13.18 5.50
C ALA A 74 13.05 14.18 4.43
N VAL A 75 12.10 13.83 3.57
CA VAL A 75 11.69 14.69 2.44
C VAL A 75 10.68 15.77 2.83
N SER A 76 10.00 15.65 3.97
CA SER A 76 9.03 16.65 4.46
C SER A 76 9.60 17.67 5.44
N GLY A 77 10.91 17.71 5.61
CA GLY A 77 11.58 18.63 6.54
C GLY A 77 11.44 18.25 8.01
N ARG A 78 10.82 17.13 8.34
CA ARG A 78 10.69 16.66 9.74
C ARG A 78 12.00 16.13 10.29
N LEU A 79 12.84 15.53 9.45
CA LEU A 79 14.18 15.08 9.84
C LEU A 79 15.17 16.26 9.84
N ASN A 80 15.14 17.08 8.79
CA ASN A 80 15.96 18.28 8.65
C ASN A 80 15.09 19.43 8.11
N PRO A 81 14.80 20.46 8.91
CA PRO A 81 13.94 21.57 8.49
C PRO A 81 14.42 22.35 7.27
N GLN A 82 15.71 22.22 6.89
CA GLN A 82 16.26 22.83 5.69
C GLN A 82 15.95 22.03 4.41
N VAL A 83 15.48 20.79 4.54
CA VAL A 83 15.17 19.88 3.42
C VAL A 83 13.67 19.65 3.37
N ASN A 84 12.97 20.42 2.54
CA ASN A 84 11.55 20.18 2.25
C ASN A 84 11.37 20.02 0.73
N LEU A 85 11.19 18.77 0.30
CA LEU A 85 11.04 18.38 -1.10
C LEU A 85 9.58 18.06 -1.46
N VAL A 86 8.62 18.23 -0.54
CA VAL A 86 7.21 17.85 -0.79
C VAL A 86 6.65 18.60 -2.00
N ASP A 87 6.83 19.92 -2.05
CA ASP A 87 6.38 20.74 -3.19
C ASP A 87 7.09 20.34 -4.48
N THR A 88 8.41 20.12 -4.42
CA THR A 88 9.19 19.68 -5.58
C THR A 88 8.66 18.34 -6.12
N LEU A 89 8.53 17.33 -5.25
CA LEU A 89 8.08 15.98 -5.62
C LEU A 89 6.64 15.92 -6.10
N ASN A 90 5.79 16.89 -5.70
CA ASN A 90 4.39 16.95 -6.12
C ASN A 90 4.17 17.73 -7.41
N ASN A 91 5.09 18.64 -7.78
CA ASN A 91 4.93 19.52 -8.94
C ASN A 91 5.68 19.05 -10.20
N GLY A 92 6.18 17.82 -10.21
CA GLY A 92 6.88 17.27 -11.37
C GLY A 92 6.76 15.75 -11.47
N GLN A 93 7.19 15.21 -12.61
CA GLN A 93 7.25 13.77 -12.82
C GLN A 93 8.61 13.24 -12.39
N TYR A 94 8.63 12.47 -11.30
CA TYR A 94 9.84 11.88 -10.74
C TYR A 94 9.68 10.38 -10.55
N THR A 95 10.76 9.66 -10.82
CA THR A 95 10.91 8.26 -10.39
C THR A 95 11.80 8.25 -9.16
N VAL A 96 11.23 7.95 -8.00
CA VAL A 96 11.95 7.94 -6.72
C VAL A 96 12.20 6.51 -6.29
N PHE A 97 13.48 6.16 -6.11
CA PHE A 97 13.90 4.90 -5.51
C PHE A 97 14.01 5.09 -4.01
N ALA A 98 12.95 4.70 -3.28
CA ALA A 98 12.82 4.89 -1.85
C ALA A 98 13.18 3.61 -1.07
N PRO A 99 14.20 3.63 -0.20
CA PRO A 99 14.43 2.56 0.77
C PRO A 99 13.31 2.51 1.81
N THR A 100 13.05 1.31 2.35
CA THR A 100 12.14 1.13 3.48
C THR A 100 12.83 1.43 4.81
N ASP A 101 12.06 1.65 5.88
CA ASP A 101 12.57 1.95 7.22
C ASP A 101 13.67 0.97 7.71
N PRO A 102 13.56 -0.37 7.50
CA PRO A 102 14.63 -1.31 7.87
C PRO A 102 15.97 -1.09 7.14
N ALA A 103 15.98 -0.41 6.00
CA ALA A 103 17.22 0.00 5.33
C ALA A 103 17.86 1.21 6.03
N PHE A 104 17.05 2.16 6.51
CA PHE A 104 17.53 3.28 7.32
C PHE A 104 18.09 2.81 8.67
N ASP A 105 17.49 1.79 9.28
CA ASP A 105 17.96 1.20 10.55
C ASP A 105 19.36 0.59 10.45
N LYS A 106 19.83 0.25 9.24
CA LYS A 106 21.18 -0.27 9.01
C LYS A 106 22.23 0.84 8.90
N LEU A 107 21.82 2.10 8.83
CA LEU A 107 22.76 3.21 8.79
C LEU A 107 23.39 3.43 10.16
N PRO A 108 24.68 3.78 10.22
CA PRO A 108 25.30 4.23 11.47
C PRO A 108 24.54 5.42 12.06
N ALA A 109 24.44 5.47 13.39
CA ALA A 109 23.76 6.58 14.08
C ALA A 109 24.37 7.95 13.71
N SER A 110 25.69 8.01 13.45
CA SER A 110 26.38 9.21 12.98
C SER A 110 25.91 9.69 11.60
N THR A 111 25.48 8.77 10.72
CA THR A 111 24.89 9.11 9.43
C THR A 111 23.50 9.71 9.63
N ILE A 112 22.67 9.12 10.49
CA ILE A 112 21.35 9.69 10.82
C ILE A 112 21.47 11.07 11.44
N VAL A 113 22.49 11.32 12.27
CA VAL A 113 22.77 12.66 12.81
C VAL A 113 23.17 13.64 11.71
N GLN A 114 24.03 13.23 10.77
CA GLN A 114 24.42 14.09 9.64
C GLN A 114 23.22 14.47 8.77
N LEU A 115 22.33 13.52 8.47
CA LEU A 115 21.10 13.78 7.69
C LEU A 115 20.19 14.83 8.33
N LYS A 116 20.27 15.03 9.66
CA LYS A 116 19.49 16.05 10.38
C LYS A 116 20.06 17.46 10.26
N THR A 117 21.34 17.60 9.93
CA THR A 117 22.05 18.89 9.97
C THR A 117 22.54 19.34 8.60
N ASP A 118 22.99 18.41 7.77
CA ASP A 118 23.59 18.73 6.49
C ASP A 118 22.55 18.63 5.38
N SER A 119 22.21 19.78 4.80
CA SER A 119 21.24 19.90 3.70
C SER A 119 21.91 19.92 2.32
N ASN A 120 23.23 19.78 2.23
CA ASN A 120 24.03 19.77 0.99
C ASN A 120 24.71 18.43 0.69
N LEU A 121 24.40 17.37 1.44
CA LEU A 121 24.79 15.98 1.12
C LEU A 121 24.30 15.57 -0.27
#